data_AF-A0A959DFQ7-F1
#
_entry.id   AF-A0A959DFQ7-F1
#
_cell.length_a   1.000
_cell.length_b   1.000
_cell.length_c   1.000
_cell.angle_alpha   90.00
_cell.angle_beta   90.00
_cell.angle_gamma   90.00
#
_symmetry.space_group_name_H-M   'P 1'
#
loop_
_entity.id
_entity.type
_entity.pdbx_description
1 polymer ?
#
loop_
_entity_poly.entity_id
_entity_poly.type
_entity_poly.pdbx_seq_one_letter_code
_entity_poly.pdbx_strand_id
1 'polypeptide(L)'
;MIALKVKDTWLDFSPKTSVSISIQSPLFDLERIGRVFSYPFTLPATPANLQVLEHANRLDAGRRLRKYPAELYLSGNLFESGQVVVTTANNKDISLVFQNNPIATLQRLSNFKMQELDMQVTVPGAEYFPSLYLRVLEPGLTALNLYIDINGTEYWRPVGERPQIVNDINADYPGLAALIEDSEDEFSISIDTSATSPLEITLEPEGVAREYFELFINDFTEENDYRDAWQAHIQGILDDPDNHAFPVVTAGALLNNNNDNYPGIVNAHKTDGDYYLNDPETILETYSAIPMPFLKYVVETALGAAGINNITGDFLSDDDVQKLIVFNNRTVDQLQHPTDFFTDLTPEDTGVPAWNAWQAVYNLALHLPDLTIQEFLFKLASIFPIVYRISGSNMMINKIATILSSPPEDYTWQAEPGYSLDMNEYDGYILDYDRSGSETTQPGQLERVTSGEDGEDLASFISEFYTLYHSKRIYNRAHLVPYFEDGGVSNVYNVQEDIPSALLFYHGQQADANGFLYPYASHHNYNQAGSRIGEYSLDWQGADGLYEKWWKEYINLIVNGKEITRILHLPAHALLDLKNNPFRRIKIYGAQGAMVGYLKGLRFKSSIQGVALTEATIVIV
;
A
#
# COMPACT_ATOMS: atom_id res chain seq x y z
N MET A 1 19.17 -20.75 33.78
CA MET A 1 18.65 -19.96 34.91
C MET A 1 17.85 -18.81 34.35
N ILE A 2 16.56 -18.70 34.67
CA ILE A 2 15.74 -17.55 34.27
C ILE A 2 16.01 -16.34 35.18
N ALA A 3 16.05 -15.15 34.61
CA ALA A 3 16.17 -13.90 35.37
C ALA A 3 15.42 -12.76 34.67
N LEU A 4 14.93 -11.80 35.46
CA LEU A 4 14.21 -10.63 34.96
C LEU A 4 14.86 -9.37 35.52
N LYS A 5 15.15 -8.41 34.65
CA LYS A 5 15.76 -7.12 34.99
C LYS A 5 14.76 -6.01 34.65
N VAL A 6 14.49 -5.11 35.59
CA VAL A 6 13.54 -3.99 35.45
C VAL A 6 14.23 -2.71 35.93
N LYS A 7 14.23 -1.65 35.12
CA LYS A 7 14.92 -0.36 35.43
C LYS A 7 16.34 -0.58 35.97
N ASP A 8 17.12 -1.39 35.25
CA ASP A 8 18.48 -1.78 35.62
C ASP A 8 18.67 -2.63 36.88
N THR A 9 17.60 -3.06 37.54
CA THR A 9 17.65 -3.86 38.76
C THR A 9 17.12 -5.27 38.53
N TRP A 10 17.83 -6.28 39.04
CA TRP A 10 17.39 -7.68 38.99
C TRP A 10 16.29 -7.93 40.03
N LEU A 11 15.22 -8.60 39.61
CA LEU A 11 14.15 -8.99 40.53
C LEU A 11 14.49 -10.30 41.26
N ASP A 12 14.04 -10.41 42.50
CA ASP A 12 14.14 -11.62 43.31
C ASP A 12 13.08 -12.65 42.88
N PHE A 13 13.50 -13.91 42.72
CA PHE A 13 12.63 -15.03 42.37
C PHE A 13 12.45 -15.98 43.57
N SER A 14 11.27 -16.58 43.69
CA SER A 14 11.08 -17.69 44.63
C SER A 14 11.80 -18.94 44.09
N PRO A 15 12.33 -19.84 44.95
CA PRO A 15 12.96 -21.08 44.51
C PRO A 15 12.07 -21.98 43.64
N LYS A 16 10.75 -21.80 43.72
CA LYS A 16 9.75 -22.57 42.95
C LYS A 16 9.30 -21.88 41.66
N THR A 17 9.76 -20.66 41.38
CA THR A 17 9.36 -19.93 40.19
C THR A 17 9.86 -20.66 38.94
N SER A 18 8.92 -21.00 38.06
CA SER A 18 9.20 -21.57 36.74
C SER A 18 8.26 -20.95 35.73
N VAL A 19 8.74 -20.82 34.49
CA VAL A 19 7.95 -20.28 33.38
C VAL A 19 8.00 -21.27 32.22
N SER A 20 6.84 -21.51 31.63
CA SER A 20 6.72 -22.26 30.38
C SER A 20 6.95 -21.30 29.23
N ILE A 21 7.96 -21.58 28.41
CA ILE A 21 8.27 -20.82 27.20
C ILE A 21 7.91 -21.68 26.01
N SER A 22 7.20 -21.09 25.06
CA SER A 22 6.84 -21.71 23.79
C SER A 22 7.44 -20.89 22.67
N ILE A 23 8.23 -21.52 21.80
CA ILE A 23 8.71 -20.94 20.56
C ILE A 23 7.90 -21.60 19.45
N GLN A 24 7.29 -20.81 18.59
CA GLN A 24 6.53 -21.30 17.44
C GLN A 24 7.20 -20.80 16.17
N SER A 25 7.25 -21.66 15.16
CA SER A 25 7.76 -21.30 13.85
C SER A 25 6.67 -20.56 13.07
N PRO A 26 6.94 -19.31 12.62
CA PRO A 26 5.99 -18.57 11.79
C PRO A 26 5.62 -19.27 10.47
N LEU A 27 6.37 -20.30 10.06
CA LEU A 27 6.06 -21.14 8.89
C LEU A 27 4.69 -21.81 9.00
N PHE A 28 4.27 -22.14 10.22
CA PHE A 28 2.99 -22.81 10.51
C PHE A 28 1.96 -21.86 11.14
N ASP A 29 2.24 -20.56 11.15
CA ASP A 29 1.31 -19.55 11.62
C ASP A 29 0.55 -18.98 10.41
N LEU A 30 -0.78 -19.03 10.41
CA LEU A 30 -1.59 -18.54 9.29
C LEU A 30 -1.49 -17.02 9.13
N GLU A 31 -1.28 -16.29 10.24
CA GLU A 31 -1.09 -14.83 10.22
C GLU A 31 0.32 -14.43 9.74
N ARG A 32 1.32 -15.34 9.81
CA ARG A 32 2.69 -15.17 9.26
C ARG A 32 3.49 -13.93 9.69
N ILE A 33 2.93 -13.09 10.58
CA ILE A 33 3.59 -12.00 11.31
C ILE A 33 3.81 -12.48 12.76
N GLY A 34 5.02 -12.29 13.29
CA GLY A 34 5.40 -12.79 14.62
C GLY A 34 4.43 -12.37 15.73
N ARG A 35 3.96 -13.35 16.52
CA ARG A 35 3.01 -13.13 17.62
C ARG A 35 3.60 -12.32 18.78
N VAL A 36 2.70 -11.65 19.51
CA VAL A 36 2.98 -11.05 20.82
C VAL A 36 3.10 -12.17 21.85
N PHE A 37 4.26 -12.28 22.50
CA PHE A 37 4.46 -13.25 23.58
C PHE A 37 4.23 -12.58 24.93
N SER A 38 3.44 -13.25 25.78
CA SER A 38 3.21 -12.87 27.16
C SER A 38 3.62 -13.99 28.10
N TYR A 39 4.59 -13.71 28.97
CA TYR A 39 5.09 -14.68 29.96
C TYR A 39 4.64 -14.25 31.36
N PRO A 40 3.74 -15.01 32.02
CA PRO A 40 3.34 -14.70 33.39
C PRO A 40 4.42 -15.12 34.39
N PHE A 41 4.63 -14.27 35.40
CA PHE A 41 5.51 -14.55 36.53
C PHE A 41 4.80 -14.26 37.84
N THR A 42 5.14 -15.05 38.86
CA THR A 42 4.80 -14.76 40.25
C THR A 42 6.10 -14.61 41.04
N LEU A 43 6.29 -13.43 41.61
CA LEU A 43 7.49 -13.04 42.36
C LEU A 43 7.14 -12.79 43.83
N PRO A 44 8.07 -13.07 44.77
CA PRO A 44 7.88 -12.70 46.16
C PRO A 44 7.90 -11.17 46.35
N ALA A 45 7.08 -10.67 47.28
CA ALA A 45 7.02 -9.27 47.68
C ALA A 45 8.19 -8.87 48.61
N THR A 46 9.43 -9.05 48.13
CA THR A 46 10.64 -8.64 48.86
C THR A 46 10.75 -7.11 48.90
N PRO A 47 11.47 -6.53 49.87
CA PRO A 47 11.72 -5.08 49.89
C PRO A 47 12.33 -4.55 48.59
N ALA A 48 13.24 -5.30 47.98
CA ALA A 48 13.87 -4.94 46.70
C ALA A 48 12.86 -4.95 45.54
N ASN A 49 12.08 -6.03 45.39
CA ASN A 49 11.05 -6.11 44.34
C ASN A 49 10.00 -5.01 44.50
N LEU A 50 9.56 -4.75 45.73
CA LEU A 50 8.59 -3.69 46.02
C LEU A 50 9.15 -2.31 45.70
N GLN A 51 10.42 -2.04 45.97
CA GLN A 51 11.05 -0.76 45.61
C GLN A 51 11.07 -0.55 44.09
N VAL A 52 11.50 -1.56 43.33
CA VAL A 52 11.59 -1.48 41.86
C VAL A 52 10.21 -1.30 41.21
N LEU A 53 9.19 -1.95 41.78
CA LEU A 53 7.80 -1.92 41.32
C LEU A 53 6.96 -0.85 42.07
N GLU A 54 7.61 0.13 42.69
CA GLU A 54 7.01 1.33 43.31
C GLU A 54 5.91 1.01 44.34
N HIS A 55 6.11 -0.04 45.14
CA HIS A 55 5.19 -0.53 46.16
C HIS A 55 3.79 -0.84 45.62
N ALA A 56 3.73 -1.63 44.55
CA ALA A 56 2.48 -2.02 43.88
C ALA A 56 1.45 -2.72 44.79
N ASN A 57 1.85 -3.23 45.97
CA ASN A 57 0.98 -3.88 46.94
C ASN A 57 0.21 -2.92 47.88
N ARG A 58 0.47 -1.60 47.81
CA ARG A 58 -0.18 -0.61 48.68
C ARG A 58 -1.65 -0.38 48.32
N LEU A 59 -2.51 -0.30 49.32
CA LEU A 59 -3.96 -0.08 49.13
C LEU A 59 -4.30 1.33 48.60
N ASP A 60 -3.43 2.32 48.85
CA ASP A 60 -3.57 3.71 48.40
C ASP A 60 -2.91 3.96 47.03
N ALA A 61 -2.31 2.93 46.42
CA ALA A 61 -1.84 3.02 45.05
C ALA A 61 -3.03 3.16 44.09
N GLY A 62 -3.02 4.20 43.24
CA GLY A 62 -4.04 4.37 42.20
C GLY A 62 -4.16 3.11 41.33
N ARG A 63 -5.39 2.70 41.00
CA ARG A 63 -5.72 1.46 40.25
C ARG A 63 -5.21 1.41 38.79
N ARG A 64 -4.24 2.23 38.41
CA ARG A 64 -3.69 2.22 37.04
C ARG A 64 -2.71 1.05 36.90
N LEU A 65 -2.88 0.27 35.83
CA LEU A 65 -1.93 -0.76 35.41
C LEU A 65 -0.55 -0.12 35.24
N ARG A 66 0.43 -0.60 36.02
CA ARG A 66 1.80 -0.08 35.97
C ARG A 66 2.61 -0.89 34.97
N LYS A 67 3.28 -0.19 34.06
CA LYS A 67 4.13 -0.77 33.03
C LYS A 67 5.57 -0.31 33.26
N TYR A 68 6.52 -1.23 33.18
CA TYR A 68 7.93 -0.94 33.38
C TYR A 68 8.78 -1.59 32.28
N PRO A 69 9.75 -0.88 31.68
CA PRO A 69 10.72 -1.48 30.78
C PRO A 69 11.48 -2.61 31.48
N ALA A 70 11.65 -3.73 30.77
CA ALA A 70 12.22 -4.95 31.34
C ALA A 70 12.98 -5.79 30.30
N GLU A 71 13.87 -6.63 30.82
CA GLU A 71 14.66 -7.59 30.04
C GLU A 71 14.55 -8.98 30.67
N LEU A 72 14.24 -9.97 29.85
CA LEU A 72 14.15 -11.38 30.23
C LEU A 72 15.44 -12.08 29.79
N TYR A 73 16.09 -12.78 30.73
CA TYR A 73 17.34 -13.50 30.51
C TYR A 73 17.16 -15.01 30.69
N LEU A 74 17.83 -15.79 29.86
CA LEU A 74 17.98 -17.25 29.99
C LEU A 74 19.46 -17.63 30.10
N SER A 75 19.81 -18.17 31.26
CA SER A 75 21.17 -18.63 31.61
C SER A 75 22.23 -17.56 31.38
N GLY A 76 21.92 -16.33 31.79
CA GLY A 76 22.82 -15.17 31.68
C GLY A 76 22.81 -14.48 30.32
N ASN A 77 22.17 -15.04 29.30
CA ASN A 77 22.03 -14.41 27.98
C ASN A 77 20.69 -13.70 27.88
N LEU A 78 20.67 -12.52 27.25
CA LEU A 78 19.44 -11.79 26.97
C LEU A 78 18.57 -12.64 26.04
N PHE A 79 17.37 -12.99 26.50
CA PHE A 79 16.42 -13.79 25.74
C PHE A 79 15.41 -12.88 25.02
N GLU A 80 14.86 -11.89 25.71
CA GLU A 80 13.90 -10.94 25.14
C GLU A 80 13.92 -9.60 25.87
N SER A 81 13.72 -8.51 25.13
CA SER A 81 13.50 -7.17 25.70
C SER A 81 12.03 -6.77 25.56
N GLY A 82 11.52 -6.04 26.54
CA GLY A 82 10.08 -5.82 26.63
C GLY A 82 9.67 -4.90 27.76
N GLN A 83 8.45 -5.13 28.25
CA GLN A 83 7.91 -4.47 29.44
C GLN A 83 7.26 -5.50 30.36
N VAL A 84 7.25 -5.21 31.65
CA VAL A 84 6.44 -5.94 32.63
C VAL A 84 5.22 -5.11 33.00
N VAL A 85 4.06 -5.76 32.99
CA VAL A 85 2.80 -5.20 33.45
C VAL A 85 2.44 -5.87 34.77
N VAL A 86 2.33 -5.09 35.83
CA VAL A 86 1.88 -5.61 37.13
C VAL A 86 0.36 -5.82 37.07
N THR A 87 -0.09 -7.06 37.22
CA THR A 87 -1.51 -7.41 37.13
C THR A 87 -2.17 -7.45 38.50
N THR A 88 -1.50 -8.08 39.47
CA THR A 88 -1.97 -8.17 40.86
C THR A 88 -0.79 -8.13 41.81
N ALA A 89 -0.96 -7.52 42.98
CA ALA A 89 0.04 -7.51 44.04
C ALA A 89 -0.65 -7.63 45.39
N ASN A 90 -0.09 -8.45 46.27
CA ASN A 90 -0.51 -8.59 47.66
C ASN A 90 0.72 -8.54 48.58
N ASN A 91 0.53 -8.78 49.88
CA ASN A 91 1.61 -8.69 50.88
C ASN A 91 2.68 -9.79 50.76
N LYS A 92 2.44 -10.84 49.99
CA LYS A 92 3.32 -11.99 49.82
C LYS A 92 3.85 -12.11 48.39
N ASP A 93 2.99 -11.89 47.41
CA ASP A 93 3.26 -12.18 46.01
C ASP A 93 2.88 -11.00 45.10
N ILE A 94 3.65 -10.87 44.02
CA ILE A 94 3.42 -9.92 42.93
C ILE A 94 3.31 -10.73 41.64
N SER A 95 2.14 -10.67 41.00
CA SER A 95 1.93 -11.27 39.68
C SER A 95 2.15 -10.22 38.61
N LEU A 96 3.00 -10.55 37.65
CA LEU A 96 3.31 -9.70 36.51
C LEU A 96 3.31 -10.50 35.23
N VAL A 97 3.12 -9.80 34.11
CA VAL A 97 3.20 -10.37 32.77
C VAL A 97 4.31 -9.63 32.03
N PHE A 98 5.32 -10.37 31.57
CA PHE A 98 6.32 -9.84 30.64
C PHE A 98 5.76 -9.88 29.22
N GLN A 99 5.90 -8.79 28.49
CA GLN A 99 5.41 -8.57 27.14
C GLN A 99 6.58 -8.11 26.25
N ASN A 100 6.76 -8.69 25.07
CA ASN A 100 7.89 -8.40 24.18
C ASN A 100 7.81 -7.03 23.47
N ASN A 101 8.96 -6.47 23.08
CA ASN A 101 9.09 -5.17 22.39
C ASN A 101 8.38 -5.03 21.02
N PRO A 102 8.17 -6.08 20.19
CA PRO A 102 7.46 -5.94 18.91
C PRO A 102 6.05 -5.37 19.02
N ILE A 103 5.43 -5.35 20.21
CA ILE A 103 4.10 -4.77 20.42
C ILE A 103 4.00 -3.35 19.88
N ALA A 104 4.99 -2.49 20.11
CA ALA A 104 4.90 -1.10 19.65
C ALA A 104 4.93 -1.00 18.11
N THR A 105 5.76 -1.82 17.45
CA THR A 105 5.83 -1.86 15.98
C THR A 105 4.57 -2.49 15.40
N LEU A 106 4.11 -3.61 15.95
CA LEU A 106 2.87 -4.27 15.53
C LEU A 106 1.65 -3.36 15.74
N GLN A 107 1.60 -2.63 16.85
CA GLN A 107 0.57 -1.61 17.11
C GLN A 107 0.61 -0.48 16.09
N ARG A 108 1.80 -0.06 15.62
CA ARG A 108 1.88 0.92 14.53
C ARG A 108 1.36 0.31 13.23
N LEU A 109 1.78 -0.91 12.88
CA LEU A 109 1.30 -1.60 11.69
C LEU A 109 -0.23 -1.79 11.70
N SER A 110 -0.84 -2.04 12.87
CA SER A 110 -2.28 -2.20 13.02
C SER A 110 -3.08 -0.89 13.07
N ASN A 111 -2.42 0.25 13.32
CA ASN A 111 -3.10 1.54 13.53
C ASN A 111 -2.97 2.47 12.33
N PHE A 112 -1.85 2.41 11.59
CA PHE A 112 -1.64 3.22 10.39
C PHE A 112 -2.37 2.61 9.20
N LYS A 113 -3.19 3.42 8.52
CA LYS A 113 -3.85 3.05 7.27
C LYS A 113 -2.95 3.30 6.07
N MET A 114 -3.11 2.50 5.02
CA MET A 114 -2.38 2.66 3.75
C MET A 114 -2.65 4.03 3.11
N GLN A 115 -3.88 4.56 3.24
CA GLN A 115 -4.27 5.86 2.66
C GLN A 115 -3.77 7.08 3.46
N GLU A 116 -3.19 6.88 4.64
CA GLU A 116 -2.60 7.94 5.47
C GLU A 116 -1.10 8.15 5.18
N LEU A 117 -0.53 7.35 4.27
CA LEU A 117 0.87 7.46 3.88
C LEU A 117 1.13 8.75 3.08
N ASP A 118 2.35 9.27 3.22
CA ASP A 118 2.83 10.41 2.43
C ASP A 118 3.55 9.89 1.19
N MET A 119 2.83 9.84 0.07
CA MET A 119 3.32 9.37 -1.23
C MET A 119 2.96 10.39 -2.33
N GLN A 120 3.20 11.67 -2.04
CA GLN A 120 2.91 12.75 -3.00
C GLN A 120 3.80 12.66 -4.24
N VAL A 121 3.17 12.88 -5.40
CA VAL A 121 3.80 13.05 -6.69
C VAL A 121 3.36 14.39 -7.25
N THR A 122 4.33 15.20 -7.67
CA THR A 122 4.11 16.48 -8.33
C THR A 122 4.49 16.35 -9.79
N VAL A 123 3.60 16.79 -10.69
CA VAL A 123 3.83 16.86 -12.14
C VAL A 123 4.55 18.17 -12.45
N PRO A 124 5.85 18.15 -12.82
CA PRO A 124 6.59 19.38 -13.04
C PRO A 124 6.02 20.16 -14.23
N GLY A 125 5.71 21.45 -14.02
CA GLY A 125 5.18 22.32 -15.07
C GLY A 125 3.66 22.25 -15.27
N ALA A 126 2.95 21.36 -14.57
CA ALA A 126 1.49 21.30 -14.59
C ALA A 126 0.89 22.20 -13.48
N GLU A 127 1.34 23.45 -13.37
CA GLU A 127 0.68 24.43 -12.50
C GLU A 127 -0.29 25.24 -13.36
N TYR A 128 -1.56 25.32 -12.94
CA TYR A 128 -2.59 25.94 -13.76
C TYR A 128 -2.68 27.44 -13.50
N PHE A 129 -2.21 28.23 -14.47
CA PHE A 129 -2.22 29.69 -14.44
C PHE A 129 -2.70 30.25 -15.79
N PRO A 130 -4.01 30.22 -16.09
CA PRO A 130 -4.53 30.72 -17.36
C PRO A 130 -4.37 32.24 -17.46
N SER A 131 -4.17 32.74 -18.69
CA SER A 131 -4.28 34.16 -19.00
C SER A 131 -5.74 34.56 -19.17
N LEU A 132 -6.24 35.47 -18.35
CA LEU A 132 -7.65 35.89 -18.37
C LEU A 132 -7.80 37.21 -19.13
N TYR A 133 -8.78 37.33 -20.04
CA TYR A 133 -9.00 38.57 -20.79
C TYR A 133 -10.38 39.17 -20.51
N LEU A 134 -10.38 40.36 -19.92
CA LEU A 134 -11.57 41.17 -19.74
C LEU A 134 -11.72 42.12 -20.93
N ARG A 135 -12.69 41.82 -21.80
CA ARG A 135 -13.09 42.68 -22.93
C ARG A 135 -14.23 43.59 -22.53
N VAL A 136 -14.15 44.84 -22.98
CA VAL A 136 -15.23 45.82 -22.86
C VAL A 136 -15.56 46.37 -24.23
N LEU A 137 -16.83 46.23 -24.63
CA LEU A 137 -17.38 46.68 -25.90
C LEU A 137 -18.01 48.09 -25.78
N GLU A 138 -17.96 48.87 -26.85
CA GLU A 138 -18.58 50.21 -26.96
C GLU A 138 -18.18 51.21 -25.84
N PRO A 139 -16.89 51.41 -25.53
CA PRO A 139 -16.43 52.24 -24.42
C PRO A 139 -16.74 53.74 -24.59
N GLY A 140 -17.25 54.17 -25.75
CA GLY A 140 -17.69 55.54 -26.03
C GLY A 140 -18.87 56.03 -25.18
N LEU A 141 -19.49 55.16 -24.38
CA LEU A 141 -20.46 55.52 -23.34
C LEU A 141 -19.71 56.18 -22.16
N THR A 142 -19.63 57.50 -22.13
CA THR A 142 -18.80 58.31 -21.20
C THR A 142 -19.17 58.25 -19.70
N ALA A 143 -19.94 57.25 -19.26
CA ALA A 143 -20.40 57.11 -17.87
C ALA A 143 -20.08 55.74 -17.24
N LEU A 144 -19.26 54.92 -17.89
CA LEU A 144 -18.90 53.59 -17.41
C LEU A 144 -17.71 53.65 -16.44
N ASN A 145 -17.84 53.02 -15.27
CA ASN A 145 -16.72 52.72 -14.39
C ASN A 145 -16.38 51.24 -14.53
N LEU A 146 -15.09 50.95 -14.65
CA LEU A 146 -14.56 49.61 -14.52
C LEU A 146 -14.23 49.36 -13.04
N TYR A 147 -14.68 48.23 -12.52
CA TYR A 147 -14.45 47.78 -11.16
C TYR A 147 -13.86 46.37 -11.20
N ILE A 148 -12.73 46.19 -10.53
CA ILE A 148 -12.02 44.92 -10.41
C ILE A 148 -11.61 44.80 -8.95
N ASP A 149 -12.09 43.77 -8.25
CA ASP A 149 -11.54 43.39 -6.95
C ASP A 149 -10.50 42.29 -7.15
N ILE A 150 -9.35 42.43 -6.49
CA ILE A 150 -8.29 41.43 -6.48
C ILE A 150 -7.90 41.14 -5.03
N ASN A 151 -8.15 39.91 -4.57
CA ASN A 151 -7.88 39.47 -3.20
C ASN A 151 -8.47 40.42 -2.13
N GLY A 152 -9.66 41.00 -2.38
CA GLY A 152 -10.34 41.95 -1.49
C GLY A 152 -9.83 43.38 -1.57
N THR A 153 -8.96 43.70 -2.54
CA THR A 153 -8.53 45.08 -2.84
C THR A 153 -9.28 45.59 -4.06
N GLU A 154 -10.06 46.66 -3.86
CA GLU A 154 -10.94 47.22 -4.88
C GLU A 154 -10.19 48.23 -5.78
N TYR A 155 -10.21 48.00 -7.09
CA TYR A 155 -9.73 48.92 -8.11
C TYR A 155 -10.90 49.43 -8.92
N TRP A 156 -11.08 50.75 -8.96
CA TRP A 156 -12.13 51.36 -9.77
C TRP A 156 -11.62 52.60 -10.52
N ARG A 157 -11.94 52.69 -11.82
CA ARG A 157 -11.64 53.87 -12.65
C ARG A 157 -12.73 54.07 -13.70
N PRO A 158 -12.99 55.30 -14.16
CA PRO A 158 -13.74 55.53 -15.39
C PRO A 158 -13.10 54.76 -16.55
N VAL A 159 -13.89 54.21 -17.48
CA VAL A 159 -13.39 53.48 -18.66
C VAL A 159 -12.41 54.34 -19.49
N GLY A 160 -12.61 55.66 -19.53
CA GLY A 160 -11.67 56.59 -20.17
C GLY A 160 -10.29 56.68 -19.51
N GLU A 161 -10.13 56.17 -18.29
CA GLU A 161 -8.89 56.07 -17.51
C GLU A 161 -8.41 54.61 -17.40
N ARG A 162 -8.76 53.77 -18.38
CA ARG A 162 -8.35 52.35 -18.45
C ARG A 162 -6.83 52.08 -18.36
N PRO A 163 -5.90 52.95 -18.81
CA PRO A 163 -4.48 52.72 -18.54
C PRO A 163 -4.13 52.90 -17.05
N GLN A 164 -4.86 53.75 -16.33
CA GLN A 164 -4.60 54.02 -14.92
C GLN A 164 -5.00 52.83 -14.05
N ILE A 165 -6.12 52.16 -14.32
CA ILE A 165 -6.50 50.96 -13.53
C ILE A 165 -5.46 49.85 -13.67
N VAL A 166 -4.88 49.66 -14.86
CA VAL A 166 -3.77 48.71 -15.07
C VAL A 166 -2.53 49.11 -14.27
N ASN A 167 -2.19 50.41 -14.23
CA ASN A 167 -1.08 50.90 -13.42
C ASN A 167 -1.33 50.76 -11.91
N ASP A 168 -2.57 50.97 -11.47
CA ASP A 168 -2.95 50.84 -10.07
C ASP A 168 -2.86 49.37 -9.62
N ILE A 169 -3.39 48.44 -10.42
CA ILE A 169 -3.24 46.99 -10.19
C ILE A 169 -1.75 46.62 -10.14
N ASN A 170 -0.96 47.05 -11.11
CA ASN A 170 0.47 46.72 -11.17
C ASN A 170 1.33 47.43 -10.11
N ALA A 171 0.83 48.47 -9.45
CA ALA A 171 1.51 49.09 -8.33
C ALA A 171 1.52 48.18 -7.11
N ASP A 172 0.41 47.45 -6.90
CA ASP A 172 0.25 46.49 -5.81
C ASP A 172 0.70 45.07 -6.22
N TYR A 173 0.45 44.69 -7.47
CA TYR A 173 0.75 43.36 -8.05
C TYR A 173 1.55 43.50 -9.36
N PRO A 174 2.87 43.72 -9.29
CA PRO A 174 3.68 44.00 -10.46
C PRO A 174 3.60 42.91 -11.54
N GLY A 175 3.10 43.27 -12.73
CA GLY A 175 3.00 42.38 -13.89
C GLY A 175 1.68 41.62 -14.01
N LEU A 176 0.76 41.79 -13.05
CA LEU A 176 -0.53 41.08 -13.03
C LEU A 176 -1.46 41.53 -14.17
N ALA A 177 -1.49 42.82 -14.51
CA ALA A 177 -2.42 43.34 -15.52
C ALA A 177 -1.70 43.94 -16.73
N ALA A 178 -2.24 43.75 -17.93
CA ALA A 178 -1.77 44.44 -19.13
C ALA A 178 -2.93 44.89 -20.02
N LEU A 179 -2.78 46.04 -20.66
CA LEU A 179 -3.71 46.51 -21.69
C LEU A 179 -3.27 45.94 -23.04
N ILE A 180 -4.12 45.10 -23.65
CA ILE A 180 -3.79 44.34 -24.85
C ILE A 180 -4.37 44.99 -26.11
N GLU A 181 -5.64 45.38 -26.04
CA GLU A 181 -6.34 46.08 -27.12
C GLU A 181 -6.89 47.40 -26.58
N ASP A 182 -6.73 48.48 -27.34
CA ASP A 182 -7.18 49.83 -26.96
C ASP A 182 -7.63 50.60 -28.20
N SER A 183 -8.94 50.63 -28.42
CA SER A 183 -9.58 51.35 -29.52
C SER A 183 -10.75 52.22 -29.00
N GLU A 184 -11.37 52.98 -29.91
CA GLU A 184 -12.58 53.76 -29.62
C GLU A 184 -13.81 52.86 -29.39
N ASP A 185 -13.79 51.62 -29.93
CA ASP A 185 -14.94 50.71 -29.95
C ASP A 185 -14.76 49.51 -29.01
N GLU A 186 -13.54 49.21 -28.58
CA GLU A 186 -13.21 48.06 -27.74
C GLU A 186 -11.90 48.28 -26.97
N PHE A 187 -11.81 47.74 -25.75
CA PHE A 187 -10.51 47.48 -25.13
C PHE A 187 -10.51 46.16 -24.35
N SER A 188 -9.33 45.58 -24.18
CA SER A 188 -9.14 44.34 -23.43
C SER A 188 -7.99 44.44 -22.42
N ILE A 189 -8.24 44.03 -21.18
CA ILE A 189 -7.23 43.90 -20.12
C ILE A 189 -6.95 42.42 -19.91
N SER A 190 -5.69 42.00 -20.05
CA SER A 190 -5.26 40.67 -19.64
C SER A 190 -4.86 40.65 -18.17
N ILE A 191 -5.17 39.58 -17.47
CA ILE A 191 -4.74 39.28 -16.11
C ILE A 191 -3.88 38.01 -16.15
N ASP A 192 -2.60 38.13 -15.81
CA ASP A 192 -1.64 37.03 -15.71
C ASP A 192 -1.74 36.39 -14.32
N THR A 193 -2.44 35.27 -14.24
CA THR A 193 -2.69 34.58 -12.97
C THR A 193 -1.42 33.96 -12.37
N SER A 194 -0.32 33.85 -13.12
CA SER A 194 0.96 33.35 -12.60
C SER A 194 1.72 34.38 -11.77
N ALA A 195 1.40 35.67 -11.90
CA ALA A 195 2.10 36.75 -11.22
C ALA A 195 1.88 36.77 -9.68
N THR A 196 0.79 36.15 -9.20
CA THR A 196 0.46 36.05 -7.76
C THR A 196 -0.38 34.82 -7.44
N SER A 197 -0.15 34.17 -6.29
CA SER A 197 -0.93 33.00 -5.84
C SER A 197 -1.08 32.98 -4.30
N PRO A 198 -2.30 32.80 -3.73
CA PRO A 198 -3.58 32.65 -4.43
C PRO A 198 -4.09 33.97 -5.05
N LEU A 199 -4.95 33.84 -6.05
CA LEU A 199 -5.61 34.95 -6.75
C LEU A 199 -7.11 34.70 -6.77
N GLU A 200 -7.86 35.66 -6.23
CA GLU A 200 -9.31 35.71 -6.22
C GLU A 200 -9.73 37.03 -6.86
N ILE A 201 -10.56 36.96 -7.92
CA ILE A 201 -11.02 38.11 -8.70
C ILE A 201 -12.53 38.22 -8.57
N THR A 202 -13.04 39.44 -8.37
CA THR A 202 -14.48 39.72 -8.48
C THR A 202 -14.73 40.83 -9.49
N LEU A 203 -15.68 40.64 -10.40
CA LEU A 203 -16.05 41.61 -11.43
C LEU A 203 -17.47 42.17 -11.18
N GLU A 204 -17.57 43.23 -10.37
CA GLU A 204 -18.85 43.93 -10.17
C GLU A 204 -18.92 45.26 -10.95
N PRO A 205 -19.39 45.30 -12.22
CA PRO A 205 -19.59 46.58 -12.90
C PRO A 205 -20.81 47.32 -12.30
N GLU A 206 -20.60 48.09 -11.25
CA GLU A 206 -21.64 48.92 -10.65
C GLU A 206 -22.03 50.05 -11.63
N GLY A 207 -23.26 50.01 -12.17
CA GLY A 207 -23.81 51.06 -13.04
C GLY A 207 -23.81 50.79 -14.54
N VAL A 208 -23.48 49.57 -14.98
CA VAL A 208 -23.47 49.15 -16.39
C VAL A 208 -24.24 47.84 -16.56
N ALA A 209 -24.89 47.65 -17.71
CA ALA A 209 -25.44 46.34 -18.05
C ALA A 209 -24.27 45.36 -18.32
N ARG A 210 -24.32 44.16 -17.73
CA ARG A 210 -23.35 43.06 -17.91
C ARG A 210 -23.10 42.69 -19.39
N GLU A 211 -23.99 43.11 -20.29
CA GLU A 211 -23.91 42.94 -21.74
C GLU A 211 -22.72 43.64 -22.44
N TYR A 212 -22.05 44.60 -21.78
CA TYR A 212 -20.87 45.28 -22.35
C TYR A 212 -19.52 44.67 -21.93
N PHE A 213 -19.55 43.70 -21.00
CA PHE A 213 -18.36 43.02 -20.51
C PHE A 213 -18.36 41.58 -21.01
N GLU A 214 -17.31 41.19 -21.71
CA GLU A 214 -17.08 39.80 -22.11
C GLU A 214 -15.82 39.30 -21.41
N LEU A 215 -15.94 38.23 -20.63
CA LEU A 215 -14.78 37.45 -20.23
C LEU A 215 -14.53 36.43 -21.33
N PHE A 216 -13.33 36.41 -21.86
CA PHE A 216 -12.95 35.40 -22.85
C PHE A 216 -11.52 34.94 -22.64
N ILE A 217 -11.22 33.78 -23.21
CA ILE A 217 -9.89 33.18 -23.26
C ILE A 217 -9.42 33.34 -24.71
N ASN A 218 -8.28 34.01 -24.91
CA ASN A 218 -7.83 34.39 -26.25
C ASN A 218 -7.17 33.21 -27.00
N ASP A 219 -6.42 32.38 -26.26
CA ASP A 219 -5.86 31.12 -26.73
C ASP A 219 -5.75 30.12 -25.56
N PHE A 220 -5.64 28.83 -25.87
CA PHE A 220 -5.53 27.75 -24.89
C PHE A 220 -4.05 27.42 -24.60
N THR A 221 -3.15 28.41 -24.64
CA THR A 221 -1.70 28.15 -24.56
C THR A 221 -1.33 27.49 -23.24
N GLU A 222 -1.84 28.01 -22.12
CA GLU A 222 -1.52 27.49 -20.78
C GLU A 222 -2.15 26.12 -20.51
N GLU A 223 -3.36 25.85 -21.02
CA GLU A 223 -3.96 24.52 -20.98
C GLU A 223 -3.17 23.52 -21.84
N ASN A 224 -2.67 23.95 -23.00
CA ASN A 224 -1.80 23.14 -23.84
C ASN A 224 -0.45 22.86 -23.16
N ASP A 225 0.17 23.85 -22.52
CA ASP A 225 1.41 23.69 -21.75
C ASP A 225 1.21 22.73 -20.57
N TYR A 226 0.08 22.82 -19.86
CA TYR A 226 -0.29 21.90 -18.79
C TYR A 226 -0.44 20.47 -19.31
N ARG A 227 -1.12 20.29 -20.44
CA ARG A 227 -1.29 19.00 -21.11
C ARG A 227 0.07 18.43 -21.53
N ASP A 228 0.95 19.25 -22.10
CA ASP A 228 2.27 18.84 -22.56
C ASP A 228 3.20 18.50 -21.38
N ALA A 229 3.04 19.17 -20.23
CA ALA A 229 3.71 18.81 -18.98
C ALA A 229 3.31 17.41 -18.48
N TRP A 230 2.02 17.07 -18.56
CA TRP A 230 1.54 15.71 -18.27
C TRP A 230 2.08 14.66 -19.24
N GLN A 231 2.11 14.97 -20.55
CA GLN A 231 2.72 14.08 -21.55
C GLN A 231 4.18 13.80 -21.20
N ALA A 232 4.95 14.84 -20.87
CA ALA A 232 6.36 14.71 -20.50
C ALA A 232 6.56 13.91 -19.20
N HIS A 233 5.70 14.14 -18.20
CA HIS A 233 5.73 13.41 -16.93
C HIS A 233 5.48 11.91 -17.11
N ILE A 234 4.43 11.55 -17.84
CA ILE A 234 4.10 10.15 -18.10
C ILE A 234 5.19 9.49 -18.95
N GLN A 235 5.74 10.19 -19.95
CA GLN A 235 6.87 9.68 -20.73
C GLN A 235 8.11 9.43 -19.86
N GLY A 236 8.41 10.32 -18.92
CA GLY A 236 9.49 10.12 -17.95
C GLY A 236 9.30 8.86 -17.10
N ILE A 237 8.07 8.58 -16.68
CA ILE A 237 7.72 7.35 -15.93
C ILE A 237 7.82 6.11 -16.82
N LEU A 238 7.48 6.20 -18.10
CA LEU A 238 7.66 5.09 -19.04
C LEU A 238 9.12 4.74 -19.26
N ASP A 239 9.98 5.75 -19.35
CA ASP A 239 11.41 5.59 -19.60
C ASP A 239 12.15 5.07 -18.36
N ASP A 240 11.78 5.57 -17.17
CA ASP A 240 12.38 5.18 -15.88
C ASP A 240 11.31 5.01 -14.79
N PRO A 241 10.59 3.87 -14.77
CA PRO A 241 9.55 3.61 -13.79
C PRO A 241 10.16 3.35 -12.40
N ASP A 242 9.89 4.24 -11.45
CA ASP A 242 10.40 4.14 -10.07
C ASP A 242 9.30 3.72 -9.07
N ASN A 243 8.30 4.59 -8.87
CA ASN A 243 7.32 4.46 -7.78
C ASN A 243 5.91 4.04 -8.24
N HIS A 244 5.53 4.32 -9.49
CA HIS A 244 4.26 3.91 -10.09
C HIS A 244 4.35 3.81 -11.61
N ALA A 245 3.30 3.27 -12.23
CA ALA A 245 3.14 3.19 -13.68
C ALA A 245 1.71 3.54 -14.12
N PHE A 246 1.52 3.80 -15.41
CA PHE A 246 0.23 4.07 -16.06
C PHE A 246 -0.11 3.01 -17.11
N PRO A 247 -0.30 1.73 -16.74
CA PRO A 247 -0.65 0.70 -17.71
C PRO A 247 -2.04 0.92 -18.29
N VAL A 248 -2.23 0.50 -19.54
CA VAL A 248 -3.55 0.54 -20.20
C VAL A 248 -4.48 -0.49 -19.58
N VAL A 249 -5.66 -0.07 -19.14
CA VAL A 249 -6.68 -0.96 -18.56
C VAL A 249 -8.05 -0.68 -19.17
N THR A 250 -8.81 -1.74 -19.43
CA THR A 250 -10.23 -1.61 -19.78
C THR A 250 -11.03 -1.46 -18.51
N ALA A 251 -11.81 -0.39 -18.40
CA ALA A 251 -12.66 -0.15 -17.25
C ALA A 251 -13.95 0.51 -17.73
N GLY A 252 -14.84 -0.26 -18.36
CA GLY A 252 -16.03 0.27 -19.05
C GLY A 252 -17.01 0.99 -18.10
N ALA A 253 -17.17 0.47 -16.89
CA ALA A 253 -18.09 1.02 -15.89
C ALA A 253 -17.41 1.99 -14.90
N LEU A 254 -16.14 2.35 -15.10
CA LEU A 254 -15.37 3.17 -14.14
C LEU A 254 -16.13 4.40 -13.65
N LEU A 255 -16.81 5.09 -14.58
CA LEU A 255 -17.54 6.33 -14.29
C LEU A 255 -19.05 6.11 -14.11
N ASN A 256 -19.54 4.88 -13.97
CA ASN A 256 -20.97 4.54 -13.74
C ASN A 256 -21.98 5.20 -14.73
N ASN A 257 -21.56 5.47 -15.97
CA ASN A 257 -22.31 6.25 -16.98
C ASN A 257 -22.56 7.72 -16.61
N ASN A 258 -21.81 8.28 -15.65
CA ASN A 258 -21.84 9.72 -15.35
C ASN A 258 -21.08 10.56 -16.39
N ASN A 259 -20.58 9.92 -17.45
CA ASN A 259 -19.89 10.56 -18.56
C ASN A 259 -20.10 9.75 -19.85
N ASP A 260 -20.92 10.28 -20.76
CA ASP A 260 -21.26 9.64 -22.04
C ASP A 260 -20.07 9.58 -23.01
N ASN A 261 -19.05 10.41 -22.81
CA ASN A 261 -17.87 10.52 -23.68
C ASN A 261 -16.69 9.67 -23.22
N TYR A 262 -16.83 8.96 -22.09
CA TYR A 262 -15.77 8.13 -21.56
C TYR A 262 -15.58 6.87 -22.40
N PRO A 263 -14.37 6.60 -22.92
CA PRO A 263 -14.14 5.50 -23.84
C PRO A 263 -14.12 4.10 -23.21
N GLY A 264 -14.26 3.99 -21.88
CA GLY A 264 -14.14 2.69 -21.19
C GLY A 264 -12.70 2.17 -21.09
N ILE A 265 -11.71 3.05 -21.29
CA ILE A 265 -10.29 2.76 -21.17
C ILE A 265 -9.65 3.81 -20.28
N VAL A 266 -8.83 3.34 -19.34
CA VAL A 266 -7.99 4.16 -18.49
C VAL A 266 -6.56 4.13 -19.00
N ASN A 267 -5.85 5.25 -18.85
CA ASN A 267 -4.47 5.40 -19.33
C ASN A 267 -4.37 5.06 -20.82
N ALA A 268 -5.35 5.53 -21.61
CA ALA A 268 -5.47 5.16 -23.00
C ALA A 268 -4.22 5.59 -23.79
N HIS A 269 -3.72 4.67 -24.63
CA HIS A 269 -2.47 4.86 -25.36
C HIS A 269 -2.69 4.78 -26.87
N LYS A 270 -2.19 5.79 -27.59
CA LYS A 270 -2.25 5.94 -29.04
C LYS A 270 -1.32 4.94 -29.74
N THR A 271 -1.41 4.93 -31.07
CA THR A 271 -0.62 4.05 -31.95
C THR A 271 0.76 4.64 -32.29
N ASP A 272 0.93 5.95 -32.17
CA ASP A 272 2.18 6.68 -32.39
C ASP A 272 3.17 6.57 -31.21
N GLY A 273 2.69 6.19 -30.02
CA GLY A 273 3.52 6.04 -28.83
C GLY A 273 3.07 6.89 -27.65
N ASP A 274 2.12 7.81 -27.86
CA ASP A 274 1.70 8.77 -26.84
C ASP A 274 0.42 8.34 -26.10
N TYR A 275 0.11 9.00 -24.99
CA TYR A 275 -1.18 8.82 -24.33
C TYR A 275 -2.24 9.69 -25.00
N TYR A 276 -3.49 9.25 -24.87
CA TYR A 276 -4.62 10.12 -25.09
C TYR A 276 -4.76 11.06 -23.89
N LEU A 277 -4.72 12.35 -24.20
CA LEU A 277 -4.86 13.43 -23.24
C LEU A 277 -6.14 14.19 -23.57
N ASN A 278 -6.70 14.86 -22.58
CA ASN A 278 -7.89 15.68 -22.76
C ASN A 278 -7.53 16.97 -23.48
N ASP A 279 -8.38 17.36 -24.43
CA ASP A 279 -8.22 18.56 -25.22
C ASP A 279 -9.06 19.68 -24.59
N PRO A 280 -8.45 20.82 -24.19
CA PRO A 280 -9.19 21.94 -23.61
C PRO A 280 -10.20 22.56 -24.60
N GLU A 281 -10.02 22.35 -25.91
CA GLU A 281 -10.89 22.92 -26.95
C GLU A 281 -12.12 22.05 -27.26
N THR A 282 -12.15 20.77 -26.85
CA THR A 282 -13.21 19.84 -27.27
C THR A 282 -13.90 19.14 -26.11
N ILE A 283 -15.22 18.98 -26.22
CA ILE A 283 -16.06 18.32 -25.20
C ILE A 283 -16.03 16.78 -25.33
N LEU A 284 -15.51 16.26 -26.45
CA LEU A 284 -15.88 14.93 -26.96
C LEU A 284 -15.13 13.74 -26.34
N GLU A 285 -14.02 13.96 -25.64
CA GLU A 285 -13.22 12.84 -25.11
C GLU A 285 -12.70 13.18 -23.71
N THR A 286 -13.11 12.39 -22.72
CA THR A 286 -12.70 12.55 -21.31
C THR A 286 -11.99 11.29 -20.87
N TYR A 287 -10.70 11.25 -21.20
CA TYR A 287 -9.75 10.24 -20.77
C TYR A 287 -9.44 10.44 -19.28
N SER A 288 -9.51 9.35 -18.53
CA SER A 288 -9.10 9.32 -17.13
C SER A 288 -7.73 8.67 -16.98
N ALA A 289 -6.92 9.21 -16.08
CA ALA A 289 -5.66 8.64 -15.68
C ALA A 289 -5.76 7.98 -14.28
N ILE A 290 -5.12 6.83 -14.14
CA ILE A 290 -4.98 6.11 -12.86
C ILE A 290 -3.51 5.71 -12.69
N PRO A 291 -2.79 6.31 -11.73
CA PRO A 291 -1.47 5.84 -11.35
C PRO A 291 -1.58 4.53 -10.56
N MET A 292 -0.73 3.56 -10.88
CA MET A 292 -0.67 2.27 -10.19
C MET A 292 0.69 2.11 -9.51
N PRO A 293 0.77 2.22 -8.18
CA PRO A 293 2.03 2.19 -7.46
C PRO A 293 2.66 0.80 -7.47
N PHE A 294 3.99 0.74 -7.57
CA PHE A 294 4.72 -0.53 -7.46
C PHE A 294 4.62 -1.10 -6.04
N LEU A 295 4.37 -2.40 -5.93
CA LEU A 295 4.23 -3.11 -4.66
C LEU A 295 5.45 -2.92 -3.76
N LYS A 296 6.66 -2.94 -4.33
CA LYS A 296 7.90 -2.71 -3.58
C LYS A 296 7.90 -1.33 -2.92
N TYR A 297 7.62 -0.28 -3.70
CA TYR A 297 7.55 1.10 -3.20
C TYR A 297 6.48 1.26 -2.12
N VAL A 298 5.31 0.64 -2.29
CA VAL A 298 4.23 0.62 -1.30
C VAL A 298 4.67 -0.04 0.01
N VAL A 299 5.26 -1.24 -0.06
CA VAL A 299 5.72 -1.98 1.12
C VAL A 299 6.84 -1.23 1.85
N GLU A 300 7.81 -0.69 1.12
CA GLU A 300 8.93 0.07 1.71
C GLU A 300 8.43 1.35 2.41
N THR A 301 7.56 2.11 1.76
CA THR A 301 6.97 3.33 2.36
C THR A 301 6.10 3.02 3.57
N ALA A 302 5.24 2.00 3.48
CA ALA A 302 4.38 1.58 4.60
C ALA A 302 5.20 1.14 5.81
N LEU A 303 6.20 0.28 5.61
CA LEU A 303 7.08 -0.18 6.69
C LEU A 303 7.91 0.99 7.28
N GLY A 304 8.37 1.92 6.44
CA GLY A 304 9.02 3.15 6.87
C GLY A 304 8.16 3.99 7.81
N ALA A 305 6.88 4.19 7.48
CA ALA A 305 5.91 4.89 8.35
C ALA A 305 5.71 4.18 9.70
N ALA A 306 5.82 2.84 9.73
CA ALA A 306 5.80 2.06 10.97
C ALA A 306 7.14 2.05 11.74
N GLY A 307 8.16 2.79 11.28
CA GLY A 307 9.48 2.89 11.91
C GLY A 307 10.42 1.72 11.60
N ILE A 308 10.18 1.00 10.51
CA ILE A 308 11.05 -0.07 10.00
C ILE A 308 11.84 0.52 8.83
N ASN A 309 13.16 0.66 9.01
CA ASN A 309 14.01 1.39 8.09
C ASN A 309 14.94 0.50 7.26
N ASN A 310 14.97 -0.80 7.55
CA ASN A 310 15.84 -1.73 6.86
C ASN A 310 15.07 -3.01 6.53
N ILE A 311 14.82 -3.22 5.25
CA ILE A 311 14.07 -4.35 4.73
C ILE A 311 15.04 -5.27 4.00
N THR A 312 15.02 -6.55 4.34
CA THR A 312 15.93 -7.57 3.79
C THR A 312 15.14 -8.80 3.38
N GLY A 313 15.78 -9.70 2.63
CA GLY A 313 15.19 -10.96 2.21
C GLY A 313 15.07 -11.09 0.69
N ASP A 314 14.60 -12.25 0.26
CA ASP A 314 14.58 -12.69 -1.13
C ASP A 314 13.25 -12.40 -1.85
N PHE A 315 12.25 -11.88 -1.14
CA PHE A 315 10.95 -11.55 -1.75
C PHE A 315 11.01 -10.25 -2.57
N LEU A 316 11.30 -9.11 -1.94
CA LEU A 316 11.34 -7.81 -2.63
C LEU A 316 12.57 -7.63 -3.55
N SER A 317 13.54 -8.53 -3.45
CA SER A 317 14.71 -8.55 -4.34
C SER A 317 14.52 -9.43 -5.59
N ASP A 318 13.37 -10.11 -5.71
CA ASP A 318 13.03 -10.87 -6.90
C ASP A 318 12.61 -9.94 -8.06
N ASP A 319 13.20 -10.17 -9.24
CA ASP A 319 13.03 -9.32 -10.43
C ASP A 319 11.58 -9.22 -10.91
N ASP A 320 10.78 -10.27 -10.78
CA ASP A 320 9.36 -10.26 -11.18
C ASP A 320 8.49 -9.65 -10.09
N VAL A 321 8.81 -9.86 -8.81
CA VAL A 321 8.11 -9.19 -7.69
C VAL A 321 8.27 -7.68 -7.78
N GLN A 322 9.41 -7.17 -8.24
CA GLN A 322 9.63 -5.74 -8.45
C GLN A 322 8.74 -5.13 -9.55
N LYS A 323 8.24 -5.96 -10.47
CA LYS A 323 7.30 -5.53 -11.53
C LYS A 323 5.85 -5.49 -11.04
N LEU A 324 5.55 -5.99 -9.83
CA LEU A 324 4.17 -5.98 -9.32
C LEU A 324 3.73 -4.55 -9.03
N ILE A 325 2.53 -4.22 -9.50
CA ILE A 325 1.82 -2.99 -9.22
C ILE A 325 0.52 -3.31 -8.47
N VAL A 326 0.09 -2.39 -7.61
CA VAL A 326 -1.21 -2.45 -6.93
C VAL A 326 -2.24 -1.81 -7.84
N PHE A 327 -3.15 -2.63 -8.36
CA PHE A 327 -4.27 -2.15 -9.17
C PHE A 327 -5.25 -1.36 -8.31
N ASN A 328 -5.81 -0.30 -8.88
CA ASN A 328 -6.87 0.49 -8.28
C ASN A 328 -7.78 1.09 -9.36
N ASN A 329 -8.94 1.58 -8.92
CA ASN A 329 -9.99 2.17 -9.75
C ASN A 329 -10.19 3.67 -9.47
N ARG A 330 -9.22 4.34 -8.82
CA ARG A 330 -9.31 5.75 -8.44
C ARG A 330 -8.63 6.64 -9.48
N THR A 331 -9.37 7.57 -10.07
CA THR A 331 -8.86 8.53 -11.06
C THR A 331 -8.16 9.72 -10.41
N VAL A 332 -7.16 10.27 -11.10
CA VAL A 332 -6.59 11.60 -10.77
C VAL A 332 -7.31 12.75 -11.48
N ASP A 333 -8.55 12.54 -11.93
CA ASP A 333 -9.32 13.55 -12.64
C ASP A 333 -9.50 14.82 -11.81
N GLN A 334 -9.39 15.97 -12.48
CA GLN A 334 -9.62 17.30 -11.93
C GLN A 334 -10.15 18.18 -13.05
N LEU A 335 -11.33 18.76 -12.86
CA LEU A 335 -11.82 19.80 -13.75
C LEU A 335 -11.09 21.10 -13.45
N GLN A 336 -10.63 21.77 -14.49
CA GLN A 336 -10.08 23.11 -14.45
C GLN A 336 -10.87 23.99 -15.40
N HIS A 337 -11.08 25.23 -14.99
CA HIS A 337 -11.69 26.25 -15.81
C HIS A 337 -11.16 27.64 -15.42
N PRO A 338 -11.00 28.58 -16.37
CA PRO A 338 -10.55 29.93 -16.03
C PRO A 338 -11.45 30.70 -15.06
N THR A 339 -12.73 30.30 -14.94
CA THR A 339 -13.64 30.85 -13.90
C THR A 339 -13.29 30.42 -12.48
N ASP A 340 -12.40 29.44 -12.28
CA ASP A 340 -11.96 29.00 -10.95
C ASP A 340 -11.24 30.13 -10.18
N PHE A 341 -10.79 31.18 -10.88
CA PHE A 341 -10.18 32.40 -10.32
C PHE A 341 -11.20 33.49 -9.99
N PHE A 342 -12.48 33.31 -10.34
CA PHE A 342 -13.53 34.29 -10.14
C PHE A 342 -14.55 33.83 -9.09
N THR A 343 -15.02 34.75 -8.27
CA THR A 343 -16.02 34.45 -7.23
C THR A 343 -17.46 34.50 -7.75
N ASP A 344 -17.68 35.25 -8.83
CA ASP A 344 -18.98 35.67 -9.33
C ASP A 344 -19.31 35.17 -10.76
N LEU A 345 -18.45 34.30 -11.30
CA LEU A 345 -18.60 33.73 -12.65
C LEU A 345 -18.68 32.20 -12.63
N THR A 346 -19.38 31.67 -13.61
CA THR A 346 -19.52 30.24 -13.87
C THR A 346 -19.00 29.92 -15.28
N PRO A 347 -18.63 28.65 -15.59
CA PRO A 347 -18.19 28.29 -16.94
C PRO A 347 -19.17 28.70 -18.06
N GLU A 348 -20.47 28.69 -17.78
CA GLU A 348 -21.53 29.12 -18.71
C GLU A 348 -21.37 30.58 -19.17
N ASP A 349 -20.80 31.44 -18.33
CA ASP A 349 -20.58 32.87 -18.64
C ASP A 349 -19.48 33.09 -19.69
N THR A 350 -18.58 32.12 -19.88
CA THR A 350 -17.43 32.24 -20.80
C THR A 350 -17.64 31.56 -22.14
N GLY A 351 -18.64 30.69 -22.26
CA GLY A 351 -18.86 29.86 -23.45
C GLY A 351 -17.81 28.76 -23.66
N VAL A 352 -16.86 28.59 -22.73
CA VAL A 352 -15.83 27.55 -22.75
C VAL A 352 -16.19 26.47 -21.70
N PRO A 353 -16.11 25.17 -22.04
CA PRO A 353 -16.36 24.11 -21.07
C PRO A 353 -15.17 23.94 -20.11
N ALA A 354 -15.44 23.55 -18.87
CA ALA A 354 -14.40 23.02 -17.99
C ALA A 354 -13.79 21.76 -18.60
N TRP A 355 -12.47 21.61 -18.52
CA TRP A 355 -11.75 20.48 -19.09
C TRP A 355 -11.11 19.64 -17.98
N ASN A 356 -10.96 18.34 -18.22
CA ASN A 356 -10.34 17.43 -17.25
C ASN A 356 -8.82 17.46 -17.40
N ALA A 357 -8.15 18.31 -16.61
CA ALA A 357 -6.71 18.51 -16.66
C ALA A 357 -5.90 17.39 -15.98
N TRP A 358 -6.53 16.61 -15.10
CA TRP A 358 -5.86 15.75 -14.11
C TRP A 358 -5.05 16.54 -13.06
N GLN A 359 -4.90 15.97 -11.87
CA GLN A 359 -4.30 16.63 -10.71
C GLN A 359 -2.79 16.90 -10.85
N ALA A 360 -2.38 18.16 -10.80
CA ALA A 360 -0.97 18.59 -10.76
C ALA A 360 -0.16 17.93 -9.63
N VAL A 361 -0.83 17.68 -8.48
CA VAL A 361 -0.27 17.00 -7.32
C VAL A 361 -1.26 15.93 -6.88
N TYR A 362 -0.82 14.68 -6.86
CA TYR A 362 -1.62 13.53 -6.42
C TYR A 362 -0.86 12.70 -5.40
N ASN A 363 -1.58 12.07 -4.46
CA ASN A 363 -0.99 11.20 -3.45
C ASN A 363 -1.29 9.73 -3.78
N LEU A 364 -0.26 8.95 -4.10
CA LEU A 364 -0.37 7.53 -4.42
C LEU A 364 -1.00 6.71 -3.28
N ALA A 365 -0.90 7.18 -2.02
CA ALA A 365 -1.54 6.54 -0.89
C ALA A 365 -3.06 6.45 -1.04
N LEU A 366 -3.70 7.46 -1.67
CA LEU A 366 -5.15 7.48 -1.91
C LEU A 366 -5.58 6.43 -2.96
N HIS A 367 -4.63 5.89 -3.72
CA HIS A 367 -4.85 4.83 -4.71
C HIS A 367 -4.64 3.43 -4.11
N LEU A 368 -4.41 3.32 -2.80
CA LEU A 368 -4.29 2.05 -2.09
C LEU A 368 -5.62 1.66 -1.44
N PRO A 369 -5.88 0.36 -1.22
CA PRO A 369 -7.07 -0.10 -0.52
C PRO A 369 -7.13 0.45 0.91
N ASP A 370 -8.33 0.69 1.45
CA ASP A 370 -8.54 1.16 2.82
C ASP A 370 -8.28 0.03 3.85
N LEU A 371 -7.01 -0.31 4.00
CA LEU A 371 -6.50 -1.33 4.91
C LEU A 371 -5.48 -0.69 5.85
N THR A 372 -5.29 -1.32 7.01
CA THR A 372 -4.09 -1.08 7.83
C THR A 372 -2.87 -1.71 7.17
N ILE A 373 -1.67 -1.25 7.52
CA ILE A 373 -0.43 -1.86 7.01
C ILE A 373 -0.37 -3.35 7.37
N GLN A 374 -0.82 -3.71 8.57
CA GLN A 374 -0.86 -5.11 8.99
C GLN A 374 -1.77 -5.95 8.09
N GLU A 375 -2.99 -5.49 7.81
CA GLU A 375 -3.92 -6.18 6.92
C GLU A 375 -3.35 -6.30 5.51
N PHE A 376 -2.73 -5.24 4.98
CA PHE A 376 -2.10 -5.29 3.66
C PHE A 376 -1.00 -6.37 3.58
N LEU A 377 -0.14 -6.48 4.60
CA LEU A 377 0.89 -7.53 4.67
C LEU A 377 0.28 -8.93 4.81
N PHE A 378 -0.80 -9.07 5.58
CA PHE A 378 -1.52 -10.34 5.68
C PHE A 378 -2.10 -10.77 4.35
N LYS A 379 -2.79 -9.87 3.64
CA LYS A 379 -3.30 -10.14 2.29
C LYS A 379 -2.16 -10.51 1.35
N LEU A 380 -1.02 -9.82 1.41
CA LEU A 380 0.14 -10.13 0.56
C LEU A 380 0.68 -11.54 0.84
N ALA A 381 0.68 -11.98 2.10
CA ALA A 381 1.03 -13.34 2.45
C ALA A 381 -0.05 -14.37 2.09
N SER A 382 -1.30 -13.95 1.85
CA SER A 382 -2.37 -14.85 1.37
C SER A 382 -2.20 -15.24 -0.11
N ILE A 383 -1.58 -14.37 -0.92
CA ILE A 383 -1.27 -14.66 -2.33
C ILE A 383 0.12 -15.29 -2.51
N PHE A 384 1.13 -14.79 -1.79
CA PHE A 384 2.49 -15.35 -1.82
C PHE A 384 2.83 -16.04 -0.49
N PRO A 385 3.34 -17.27 -0.50
CA PRO A 385 3.80 -17.97 0.70
C PRO A 385 5.11 -17.37 1.19
N ILE A 386 5.00 -16.26 1.94
CA ILE A 386 6.10 -15.49 2.52
C ILE A 386 5.97 -15.35 4.02
N VAL A 387 7.08 -15.05 4.69
CA VAL A 387 7.13 -14.90 6.15
C VAL A 387 7.81 -13.59 6.53
N TYR A 388 7.24 -12.90 7.52
CA TYR A 388 7.76 -11.66 8.07
C TYR A 388 8.50 -11.90 9.38
N ARG A 389 9.74 -11.40 9.49
CA ARG A 389 10.49 -11.38 10.74
C ARG A 389 10.84 -9.96 11.12
N ILE A 390 10.39 -9.53 12.30
CA ILE A 390 10.69 -8.21 12.85
C ILE A 390 11.77 -8.34 13.91
N SER A 391 12.84 -7.56 13.80
CA SER A 391 13.89 -7.43 14.81
C SER A 391 14.31 -5.98 14.96
N GLY A 392 13.77 -5.31 15.99
CA GLY A 392 13.95 -3.87 16.17
C GLY A 392 13.31 -3.09 15.02
N SER A 393 14.13 -2.29 14.33
CA SER A 393 13.75 -1.51 13.14
C SER A 393 14.05 -2.23 11.82
N ASN A 394 14.41 -3.52 11.87
CA ASN A 394 14.66 -4.33 10.68
C ASN A 394 13.48 -5.27 10.45
N MET A 395 13.08 -5.41 9.19
CA MET A 395 12.17 -6.46 8.75
C MET A 395 12.87 -7.34 7.72
N MET A 396 12.66 -8.63 7.83
CA MET A 396 13.08 -9.61 6.83
C MET A 396 11.83 -10.26 6.24
N ILE A 397 11.74 -10.28 4.90
CA ILE A 397 10.63 -10.83 4.14
C ILE A 397 11.19 -11.93 3.25
N ASN A 398 10.92 -13.19 3.60
CA ASN A 398 11.43 -14.34 2.86
C ASN A 398 10.34 -15.17 2.22
N LYS A 399 10.66 -15.75 1.06
CA LYS A 399 9.86 -16.81 0.45
C LYS A 399 9.94 -18.08 1.29
N ILE A 400 8.81 -18.75 1.48
CA ILE A 400 8.76 -20.02 2.21
C ILE A 400 9.56 -21.10 1.46
N ALA A 401 9.49 -21.16 0.13
CA ALA A 401 10.26 -22.13 -0.66
C ALA A 401 11.77 -22.07 -0.36
N THR A 402 12.33 -20.86 -0.23
CA THR A 402 13.73 -20.66 0.15
C THR A 402 14.03 -21.22 1.53
N ILE A 403 13.13 -21.03 2.49
CA ILE A 403 13.23 -21.62 3.83
C ILE A 403 13.18 -23.16 3.75
N LEU A 404 12.24 -23.71 2.97
CA LEU A 404 12.04 -25.16 2.86
C LEU A 404 13.22 -25.87 2.19
N SER A 405 13.88 -25.19 1.25
CA SER A 405 15.07 -25.69 0.54
C SER A 405 16.35 -25.70 1.38
N SER A 406 16.35 -25.08 2.57
CA SER A 406 17.53 -24.99 3.44
C SER A 406 18.08 -26.37 3.82
N PRO A 407 19.42 -26.51 3.98
CA PRO A 407 20.04 -27.78 4.36
C PRO A 407 19.63 -28.17 5.78
N PRO A 408 19.30 -29.45 6.04
CA PRO A 408 18.89 -29.88 7.36
C PRO A 408 20.08 -30.00 8.32
N GLU A 409 19.86 -29.63 9.58
CA GLU A 409 20.84 -29.78 10.66
C GLU A 409 20.69 -31.11 11.39
N ASP A 410 21.81 -31.71 11.80
CA ASP A 410 21.79 -33.00 12.51
C ASP A 410 21.51 -32.81 14.00
N TYR A 411 20.34 -33.30 14.44
CA TYR A 411 19.85 -33.26 15.82
C TYR A 411 19.83 -34.65 16.48
N THR A 412 20.49 -35.65 15.87
CA THR A 412 20.43 -37.05 16.30
C THR A 412 20.85 -37.27 17.74
N TRP A 413 21.89 -36.58 18.18
CA TRP A 413 22.45 -36.75 19.54
C TRP A 413 21.68 -35.95 20.60
N GLN A 414 20.84 -35.02 20.16
CA GLN A 414 20.00 -34.19 20.99
C GLN A 414 18.61 -34.80 21.15
N ALA A 415 18.18 -35.66 20.23
CA ALA A 415 16.84 -36.24 20.24
C ALA A 415 16.77 -37.54 21.05
N GLU A 416 15.74 -37.67 21.88
CA GLU A 416 15.42 -38.95 22.50
C GLU A 416 14.85 -39.95 21.48
N PRO A 417 15.04 -41.27 21.68
CA PRO A 417 14.52 -42.28 20.76
C PRO A 417 12.98 -42.33 20.68
N GLY A 418 12.28 -42.00 21.77
CA GLY A 418 10.82 -42.03 21.85
C GLY A 418 10.17 -40.87 21.09
N TYR A 419 8.99 -41.13 20.52
CA TYR A 419 8.19 -40.13 19.81
C TYR A 419 6.70 -40.47 19.86
N SER A 420 5.85 -39.46 19.73
CA SER A 420 4.45 -39.61 19.36
C SER A 420 4.23 -39.08 17.94
N LEU A 421 3.23 -39.62 17.26
CA LEU A 421 2.86 -39.26 15.89
C LEU A 421 1.38 -38.91 15.88
N ASP A 422 1.06 -37.72 15.39
CA ASP A 422 -0.30 -37.29 15.12
C ASP A 422 -0.58 -37.43 13.62
N MET A 423 -1.80 -37.84 13.27
CA MET A 423 -2.22 -38.02 11.87
C MET A 423 -2.68 -36.69 11.27
N ASN A 424 -2.62 -36.59 9.94
CA ASN A 424 -2.98 -35.38 9.20
C ASN A 424 -4.45 -35.02 9.41
N GLU A 425 -4.73 -33.73 9.39
CA GLU A 425 -6.07 -33.16 9.60
C GLU A 425 -6.89 -33.06 8.31
N TYR A 426 -6.22 -33.03 7.16
CA TYR A 426 -6.85 -32.75 5.86
C TYR A 426 -6.60 -33.86 4.85
N ASP A 427 -7.61 -34.12 4.01
CA ASP A 427 -7.56 -35.10 2.92
C ASP A 427 -7.19 -34.45 1.57
N GLY A 428 -7.17 -33.12 1.52
CA GLY A 428 -6.86 -32.36 0.33
C GLY A 428 -6.78 -30.85 0.57
N TYR A 429 -6.88 -30.05 -0.49
CA TYR A 429 -6.75 -28.60 -0.40
C TYR A 429 -7.44 -27.87 -1.55
N ILE A 430 -7.75 -26.60 -1.31
CA ILE A 430 -8.27 -25.65 -2.31
C ILE A 430 -7.43 -24.37 -2.26
N LEU A 431 -7.01 -23.87 -3.43
CA LEU A 431 -6.49 -22.53 -3.63
C LEU A 431 -7.44 -21.77 -4.55
N ASP A 432 -7.91 -20.60 -4.11
CA ASP A 432 -8.75 -19.72 -4.90
C ASP A 432 -8.52 -18.26 -4.49
N TYR A 433 -9.11 -17.34 -5.24
CA TYR A 433 -9.20 -15.93 -4.89
C TYR A 433 -10.53 -15.62 -4.20
N ASP A 434 -10.49 -14.68 -3.26
CA ASP A 434 -11.69 -14.06 -2.69
C ASP A 434 -12.28 -13.09 -3.71
N ARG A 435 -13.11 -13.61 -4.62
CA ARG A 435 -13.74 -12.83 -5.69
C ARG A 435 -15.16 -12.46 -5.30
N SER A 436 -15.54 -11.22 -5.57
CA SER A 436 -16.92 -10.73 -5.49
C SER A 436 -17.36 -10.17 -6.85
N GLY A 437 -18.63 -10.36 -7.22
CA GLY A 437 -19.23 -9.66 -8.39
C GLY A 437 -19.22 -10.42 -9.71
N SER A 438 -19.20 -9.68 -10.84
CA SER A 438 -19.31 -10.21 -12.22
C SER A 438 -18.04 -10.94 -12.71
N GLU A 439 -17.01 -11.02 -11.87
CA GLU A 439 -15.73 -11.69 -12.07
C GLU A 439 -15.82 -13.23 -12.11
N THR A 440 -16.99 -13.80 -12.42
CA THR A 440 -17.23 -15.23 -12.48
C THR A 440 -16.61 -15.84 -13.73
N THR A 441 -15.37 -16.30 -13.59
CA THR A 441 -14.63 -17.27 -14.42
C THR A 441 -14.77 -17.10 -15.94
N GLN A 442 -13.84 -16.37 -16.55
CA GLN A 442 -13.50 -16.66 -17.94
C GLN A 442 -12.81 -18.04 -17.99
N PRO A 443 -13.31 -19.00 -18.80
CA PRO A 443 -12.67 -20.31 -18.90
C PRO A 443 -11.19 -20.20 -19.27
N GLY A 444 -10.32 -20.90 -18.54
CA GLY A 444 -8.89 -20.93 -18.77
C GLY A 444 -8.08 -19.75 -18.21
N GLN A 445 -8.67 -18.85 -17.42
CA GLN A 445 -7.95 -17.81 -16.68
C GLN A 445 -8.37 -17.82 -15.22
N LEU A 446 -7.42 -17.63 -14.31
CA LEU A 446 -7.67 -17.53 -12.88
C LEU A 446 -8.52 -18.70 -12.35
N GLU A 447 -8.28 -19.93 -12.81
CA GLU A 447 -9.01 -21.09 -12.31
C GLU A 447 -8.48 -21.52 -10.94
N ARG A 448 -9.38 -21.99 -10.07
CA ARG A 448 -8.99 -22.55 -8.77
C ARG A 448 -8.17 -23.83 -8.93
N VAL A 449 -7.35 -24.14 -7.92
CA VAL A 449 -6.67 -25.43 -7.80
C VAL A 449 -7.31 -26.21 -6.67
N THR A 450 -7.72 -27.46 -6.91
CA THR A 450 -8.26 -28.35 -5.88
C THR A 450 -7.59 -29.72 -5.94
N SER A 451 -7.38 -30.33 -4.78
CA SER A 451 -7.09 -31.76 -4.65
C SER A 451 -8.00 -32.33 -3.55
N GLY A 452 -8.61 -33.49 -3.81
CA GLY A 452 -9.64 -34.09 -2.94
C GLY A 452 -11.01 -34.13 -3.61
N GLU A 453 -11.93 -34.91 -3.04
CA GLU A 453 -13.31 -35.05 -3.50
C GLU A 453 -14.28 -34.13 -2.73
N ASP A 454 -15.41 -33.77 -3.36
CA ASP A 454 -16.45 -32.96 -2.71
C ASP A 454 -17.01 -33.70 -1.48
N GLY A 455 -16.87 -33.08 -0.29
CA GLY A 455 -17.32 -33.63 0.99
C GLY A 455 -16.21 -34.13 1.92
N GLU A 456 -14.95 -34.08 1.49
CA GLU A 456 -13.77 -34.30 2.32
C GLU A 456 -13.36 -33.04 3.11
N ASP A 457 -12.57 -33.22 4.17
CA ASP A 457 -12.01 -32.11 4.96
C ASP A 457 -10.81 -31.52 4.20
N LEU A 458 -11.05 -30.43 3.45
CA LEU A 458 -10.05 -29.77 2.61
C LEU A 458 -9.46 -28.53 3.29
N ALA A 459 -8.13 -28.39 3.24
CA ALA A 459 -7.44 -27.17 3.64
C ALA A 459 -7.73 -26.03 2.65
N SER A 460 -8.36 -24.95 3.11
CA SER A 460 -8.73 -23.82 2.24
C SER A 460 -7.72 -22.68 2.34
N PHE A 461 -7.16 -22.29 1.19
CA PHE A 461 -6.24 -21.16 1.03
C PHE A 461 -6.87 -20.15 0.07
N ILE A 462 -7.63 -19.21 0.61
CA ILE A 462 -8.29 -18.17 -0.18
C ILE A 462 -7.43 -16.90 -0.10
N SER A 463 -6.99 -16.41 -1.26
CA SER A 463 -6.20 -15.19 -1.36
C SER A 463 -7.12 -13.98 -1.45
N GLU A 464 -6.94 -13.02 -0.54
CA GLU A 464 -7.69 -11.77 -0.52
C GLU A 464 -7.15 -10.72 -1.49
N PHE A 465 -5.90 -10.86 -1.94
CA PHE A 465 -5.45 -10.19 -3.16
C PHE A 465 -5.88 -11.03 -4.35
N TYR A 466 -6.58 -10.42 -5.30
CA TYR A 466 -6.92 -11.06 -6.56
C TYR A 466 -6.20 -10.38 -7.73
N THR A 467 -6.55 -10.76 -8.96
CA THR A 467 -6.00 -10.17 -10.18
C THR A 467 -7.05 -10.13 -11.28
N LEU A 468 -6.78 -9.40 -12.36
CA LEU A 468 -7.76 -9.12 -13.42
C LEU A 468 -7.58 -10.03 -14.63
N TYR A 469 -8.69 -10.43 -15.24
CA TYR A 469 -8.69 -11.13 -16.54
C TYR A 469 -8.17 -10.22 -17.66
N HIS A 470 -7.81 -10.82 -18.78
CA HIS A 470 -7.53 -10.08 -20.00
C HIS A 470 -8.79 -9.86 -20.85
N SER A 471 -8.84 -8.69 -21.50
CA SER A 471 -9.61 -8.46 -22.71
C SER A 471 -8.68 -8.41 -23.93
N LYS A 472 -9.14 -8.93 -25.08
CA LYS A 472 -8.34 -9.06 -26.31
C LYS A 472 -8.65 -8.02 -27.40
N ARG A 473 -9.66 -7.16 -27.24
CA ARG A 473 -10.07 -6.26 -28.34
C ARG A 473 -10.77 -5.00 -27.88
N ILE A 474 -10.18 -3.85 -28.20
CA ILE A 474 -10.64 -2.53 -27.81
C ILE A 474 -10.27 -1.53 -28.92
N TYR A 475 -11.18 -0.63 -29.30
CA TYR A 475 -10.94 0.52 -30.20
C TYR A 475 -10.12 0.21 -31.48
N ASN A 476 -10.57 -0.76 -32.28
CA ASN A 476 -9.90 -1.22 -33.51
C ASN A 476 -8.46 -1.75 -33.32
N ARG A 477 -7.95 -1.82 -32.09
CA ARG A 477 -6.65 -2.35 -31.71
C ARG A 477 -6.83 -3.72 -31.04
N ALA A 478 -5.97 -4.67 -31.40
CA ALA A 478 -5.96 -6.01 -30.81
C ALA A 478 -4.79 -6.11 -29.82
N HIS A 479 -4.83 -5.28 -28.79
CA HIS A 479 -3.94 -5.35 -27.63
C HIS A 479 -4.54 -6.21 -26.51
N LEU A 480 -3.66 -6.84 -25.74
CA LEU A 480 -3.98 -7.62 -24.55
C LEU A 480 -3.88 -6.70 -23.35
N VAL A 481 -4.98 -6.45 -22.65
CA VAL A 481 -5.00 -5.54 -21.49
C VAL A 481 -5.86 -6.11 -20.37
N PRO A 482 -5.61 -5.72 -19.11
CA PRO A 482 -6.48 -6.06 -17.99
C PRO A 482 -7.90 -5.53 -18.20
N TYR A 483 -8.86 -6.24 -17.64
CA TYR A 483 -10.29 -5.95 -17.76
C TYR A 483 -10.94 -5.81 -16.38
N PHE A 484 -11.57 -4.68 -16.15
CA PHE A 484 -12.30 -4.33 -14.93
C PHE A 484 -13.72 -3.88 -15.29
N GLU A 485 -14.72 -4.42 -14.60
CA GLU A 485 -16.14 -4.22 -14.94
C GLU A 485 -16.93 -3.40 -13.91
N ASP A 486 -16.35 -3.16 -12.73
CA ASP A 486 -17.03 -2.46 -11.66
C ASP A 486 -16.81 -0.93 -11.73
N GLY A 487 -17.56 -0.20 -10.91
CA GLY A 487 -17.40 1.25 -10.78
C GLY A 487 -16.08 1.64 -10.11
N GLY A 488 -15.69 2.89 -10.33
CA GLY A 488 -14.44 3.47 -9.84
C GLY A 488 -14.60 4.46 -8.69
N VAL A 489 -13.56 5.26 -8.50
CA VAL A 489 -13.59 6.43 -7.63
C VAL A 489 -13.15 7.65 -8.42
N SER A 490 -14.08 8.58 -8.63
CA SER A 490 -13.82 9.86 -9.26
C SER A 490 -14.62 10.96 -8.60
N ASN A 491 -13.92 11.93 -8.02
CA ASN A 491 -14.55 13.09 -7.39
C ASN A 491 -15.26 13.97 -8.43
N VAL A 492 -14.67 14.11 -9.62
CA VAL A 492 -15.21 14.92 -10.72
C VAL A 492 -16.58 14.39 -11.16
N TYR A 493 -16.69 13.08 -11.34
CA TYR A 493 -17.92 12.45 -11.83
C TYR A 493 -18.82 11.93 -10.70
N ASN A 494 -18.56 12.29 -9.44
CA ASN A 494 -19.32 11.85 -8.26
C ASN A 494 -19.51 10.32 -8.17
N VAL A 495 -18.44 9.57 -8.44
CA VAL A 495 -18.42 8.10 -8.31
C VAL A 495 -17.55 7.72 -7.13
N GLN A 496 -18.08 6.88 -6.24
CA GLN A 496 -17.41 6.49 -5.00
C GLN A 496 -17.67 5.02 -4.67
N GLU A 497 -16.96 4.13 -5.34
CA GLU A 497 -16.90 2.70 -5.02
C GLU A 497 -15.72 2.37 -4.10
N ASP A 498 -15.63 1.12 -3.66
CA ASP A 498 -14.47 0.62 -2.91
C ASP A 498 -13.26 0.42 -3.83
N ILE A 499 -12.06 0.69 -3.31
CA ILE A 499 -10.80 0.43 -4.03
C ILE A 499 -10.46 -1.07 -3.91
N PRO A 500 -10.33 -1.80 -5.04
CA PRO A 500 -10.07 -3.24 -5.01
C PRO A 500 -8.67 -3.57 -4.48
N SER A 501 -8.55 -4.75 -3.87
CA SER A 501 -7.25 -5.33 -3.51
C SER A 501 -6.77 -6.26 -4.62
N ALA A 502 -6.18 -5.71 -5.68
CA ALA A 502 -5.68 -6.52 -6.80
C ALA A 502 -4.24 -6.20 -7.20
N LEU A 503 -3.56 -7.20 -7.77
CA LEU A 503 -2.18 -7.11 -8.23
C LEU A 503 -2.08 -7.42 -9.72
N LEU A 504 -1.14 -6.76 -10.40
CA LEU A 504 -0.77 -7.03 -11.78
C LEU A 504 0.76 -6.93 -11.93
N PHE A 505 1.33 -7.64 -12.89
CA PHE A 505 2.71 -7.39 -13.32
C PHE A 505 2.73 -6.30 -14.39
N TYR A 506 3.57 -5.29 -14.21
CA TYR A 506 3.88 -4.28 -15.22
C TYR A 506 5.14 -4.69 -15.99
N HIS A 507 5.01 -4.95 -17.29
CA HIS A 507 6.09 -5.45 -18.14
C HIS A 507 6.66 -4.38 -19.08
N GLY A 508 6.45 -3.10 -18.75
CA GLY A 508 6.87 -1.97 -19.58
C GLY A 508 6.16 -1.93 -20.93
N GLN A 509 6.81 -1.35 -21.93
CA GLN A 509 6.27 -1.27 -23.28
C GLN A 509 6.31 -2.62 -24.01
N GLN A 510 5.16 -3.11 -24.46
CA GLN A 510 5.03 -4.32 -25.28
C GLN A 510 4.30 -4.02 -26.59
N ALA A 511 4.59 -4.81 -27.61
CA ALA A 511 3.92 -4.68 -28.90
C ALA A 511 2.53 -5.34 -28.88
N ASP A 512 1.55 -4.66 -29.46
CA ASP A 512 0.24 -5.23 -29.78
C ASP A 512 0.30 -6.17 -31.01
N ALA A 513 -0.85 -6.70 -31.43
CA ALA A 513 -0.92 -7.57 -32.61
C ALA A 513 -0.48 -6.90 -33.94
N ASN A 514 -0.45 -5.57 -34.00
CA ASN A 514 -0.05 -4.78 -35.16
C ASN A 514 1.39 -4.26 -35.07
N GLY A 515 2.09 -4.51 -33.95
CA GLY A 515 3.46 -4.05 -33.71
C GLY A 515 3.57 -2.69 -33.01
N PHE A 516 2.47 -2.06 -32.64
CA PHE A 516 2.49 -0.78 -31.91
C PHE A 516 2.73 -1.01 -30.43
N LEU A 517 3.66 -0.26 -29.85
CA LEU A 517 3.98 -0.36 -28.43
C LEU A 517 2.87 0.24 -27.56
N TYR A 518 2.68 -0.35 -26.38
CA TYR A 518 1.84 0.19 -25.32
C TYR A 518 2.34 -0.29 -23.95
N PRO A 519 2.10 0.47 -22.87
CA PRO A 519 2.44 0.08 -21.51
C PRO A 519 1.55 -1.08 -21.07
N TYR A 520 2.17 -2.25 -20.89
CA TYR A 520 1.47 -3.51 -20.70
C TYR A 520 1.52 -3.95 -19.24
N ALA A 521 0.35 -4.13 -18.65
CA ALA A 521 0.18 -4.85 -17.39
C ALA A 521 -0.65 -6.13 -17.58
N SER A 522 -0.40 -7.13 -16.75
CA SER A 522 -0.99 -8.46 -16.89
C SER A 522 -0.93 -9.28 -15.63
N HIS A 523 -1.86 -10.22 -15.45
CA HIS A 523 -1.69 -11.31 -14.49
C HIS A 523 -0.69 -12.38 -14.97
N HIS A 524 -0.30 -12.40 -16.24
CA HIS A 524 0.48 -13.44 -16.88
C HIS A 524 1.88 -12.95 -17.30
N ASN A 525 2.81 -13.89 -17.49
CA ASN A 525 4.17 -13.67 -18.01
C ASN A 525 4.35 -13.81 -19.54
N TYR A 526 3.28 -13.83 -20.35
CA TYR A 526 3.41 -13.81 -21.82
C TYR A 526 2.82 -12.53 -22.39
N ASN A 527 3.50 -11.94 -23.38
CA ASN A 527 2.93 -10.85 -24.16
C ASN A 527 1.92 -11.36 -25.21
N GLN A 528 1.30 -10.43 -25.93
CA GLN A 528 0.33 -10.73 -26.99
C GLN A 528 0.89 -11.65 -28.11
N ALA A 529 2.20 -11.61 -28.37
CA ALA A 529 2.85 -12.48 -29.35
C ALA A 529 3.16 -13.90 -28.82
N GLY A 530 2.84 -14.18 -27.54
CA GLY A 530 3.15 -15.44 -26.87
C GLY A 530 4.61 -15.57 -26.45
N SER A 531 5.37 -14.47 -26.44
CA SER A 531 6.75 -14.46 -25.94
C SER A 531 6.76 -14.33 -24.43
N ARG A 532 7.61 -15.10 -23.75
CA ARG A 532 7.78 -15.05 -22.30
C ARG A 532 8.54 -13.79 -21.92
N ILE A 533 7.94 -12.97 -21.05
CA ILE A 533 8.45 -11.67 -20.59
C ILE A 533 8.62 -11.59 -19.07
N GLY A 534 8.26 -12.67 -18.36
CA GLY A 534 8.48 -12.86 -16.93
C GLY A 534 8.62 -14.34 -16.57
N GLU A 535 8.96 -14.60 -15.33
CA GLU A 535 9.08 -15.93 -14.74
C GLU A 535 7.76 -16.47 -14.18
N TYR A 536 6.87 -15.60 -13.67
CA TYR A 536 5.68 -16.01 -12.93
C TYR A 536 4.36 -15.52 -13.56
N SER A 537 3.32 -16.35 -13.45
CA SER A 537 1.93 -15.94 -13.60
C SER A 537 1.29 -15.83 -12.22
N LEU A 538 0.38 -14.87 -12.06
CA LEU A 538 -0.55 -14.80 -10.94
C LEU A 538 -1.63 -15.88 -11.04
N ASP A 539 -1.83 -16.55 -12.18
CA ASP A 539 -2.72 -17.71 -12.22
C ASP A 539 -2.34 -18.76 -11.16
N TRP A 540 -3.33 -19.36 -10.48
CA TRP A 540 -3.06 -20.47 -9.58
C TRP A 540 -2.49 -21.68 -10.34
N GLN A 541 -3.07 -21.97 -11.50
CA GLN A 541 -2.72 -23.12 -12.34
C GLN A 541 -1.54 -22.84 -13.28
N GLY A 542 -1.02 -23.90 -13.90
CA GLY A 542 0.03 -23.81 -14.92
C GLY A 542 1.44 -23.94 -14.36
N ALA A 543 2.40 -24.22 -15.24
CA ALA A 543 3.79 -24.45 -14.86
C ALA A 543 4.49 -23.19 -14.31
N ASP A 544 4.03 -22.01 -14.74
CA ASP A 544 4.49 -20.69 -14.30
C ASP A 544 3.59 -20.07 -13.20
N GLY A 545 2.49 -20.73 -12.84
CA GLY A 545 1.51 -20.22 -11.88
C GLY A 545 1.94 -20.31 -10.42
N LEU A 546 1.18 -19.64 -9.56
CA LEU A 546 1.43 -19.52 -8.12
C LEU A 546 1.49 -20.88 -7.42
N TYR A 547 0.64 -21.85 -7.80
CA TYR A 547 0.70 -23.18 -7.19
C TYR A 547 2.07 -23.83 -7.39
N GLU A 548 2.50 -23.97 -8.65
CA GLU A 548 3.71 -24.71 -8.98
C GLU A 548 4.98 -23.97 -8.52
N LYS A 549 5.02 -22.64 -8.66
CA LYS A 549 6.21 -21.83 -8.37
C LYS A 549 6.36 -21.44 -6.90
N TRP A 550 5.26 -21.31 -6.17
CA TRP A 550 5.29 -20.75 -4.82
C TRP A 550 4.68 -21.68 -3.77
N TRP A 551 3.52 -22.27 -4.02
CA TRP A 551 2.73 -22.93 -2.96
C TRP A 551 2.96 -24.43 -2.83
N LYS A 552 3.36 -25.13 -3.88
CA LYS A 552 3.40 -26.60 -3.93
C LYS A 552 4.16 -27.24 -2.78
N GLU A 553 5.39 -26.78 -2.51
CA GLU A 553 6.19 -27.32 -1.41
C GLU A 553 5.58 -27.00 -0.04
N TYR A 554 4.99 -25.82 0.10
CA TYR A 554 4.35 -25.39 1.33
C TYR A 554 3.06 -26.16 1.62
N ILE A 555 2.20 -26.34 0.62
CA ILE A 555 0.97 -27.13 0.76
C ILE A 555 1.31 -28.58 1.06
N ASN A 556 2.31 -29.15 0.41
CA ASN A 556 2.76 -30.50 0.72
C ASN A 556 3.22 -30.61 2.20
N LEU A 557 3.85 -29.57 2.74
CA LEU A 557 4.21 -29.53 4.16
C LEU A 557 3.00 -29.44 5.10
N ILE A 558 2.01 -28.60 4.79
CA ILE A 558 0.87 -28.35 5.68
C ILE A 558 -0.19 -29.46 5.61
N VAL A 559 -0.48 -29.98 4.40
CA VAL A 559 -1.55 -30.96 4.16
C VAL A 559 -1.05 -32.38 4.33
N ASN A 560 0.11 -32.71 3.74
CA ASN A 560 0.64 -34.07 3.76
C ASN A 560 1.61 -34.32 4.92
N GLY A 561 2.05 -33.26 5.60
CA GLY A 561 3.01 -33.34 6.69
C GLY A 561 2.44 -34.02 7.94
N LYS A 562 3.23 -34.93 8.51
CA LYS A 562 2.90 -35.63 9.76
C LYS A 562 3.58 -34.98 10.95
N GLU A 563 2.84 -34.73 12.01
CA GLU A 563 3.40 -34.13 13.22
C GLU A 563 3.99 -35.19 14.14
N ILE A 564 5.24 -34.99 14.50
CA ILE A 564 5.98 -35.82 15.44
C ILE A 564 6.34 -34.97 16.65
N THR A 565 6.00 -35.44 17.84
CA THR A 565 6.49 -34.84 19.08
C THR A 565 7.63 -35.68 19.65
N ARG A 566 8.76 -35.02 19.94
CA ARG A 566 9.96 -35.63 20.56
C ARG A 566 10.53 -34.77 21.67
N ILE A 567 11.28 -35.41 22.57
CA ILE A 567 12.09 -34.71 23.57
C ILE A 567 13.47 -34.42 22.99
N LEU A 568 13.90 -33.16 23.08
CA LEU A 568 15.22 -32.67 22.71
C LEU A 568 16.01 -32.16 23.94
N HIS A 569 17.29 -32.53 23.99
CA HIS A 569 18.28 -32.09 24.97
C HIS A 569 18.99 -30.83 24.45
N LEU A 570 18.33 -29.67 24.55
CA LEU A 570 18.84 -28.41 24.00
C LEU A 570 19.46 -27.52 25.10
N PRO A 571 20.71 -27.08 24.93
CA PRO A 571 21.31 -26.09 25.82
C PRO A 571 20.70 -24.70 25.58
N ALA A 572 20.85 -23.80 26.55
CA ALA A 572 20.26 -22.45 26.48
C ALA A 572 20.67 -21.66 25.23
N HIS A 573 21.92 -21.75 24.79
CA HIS A 573 22.38 -21.04 23.58
C HIS A 573 21.67 -21.54 22.31
N ALA A 574 21.39 -22.85 22.21
CA ALA A 574 20.64 -23.42 21.10
C ALA A 574 19.18 -22.94 21.11
N LEU A 575 18.58 -22.79 22.29
CA LEU A 575 17.23 -22.23 22.43
C LEU A 575 17.17 -20.74 22.02
N LEU A 576 18.19 -19.94 22.34
CA LEU A 576 18.29 -18.56 21.88
C LEU A 576 18.44 -18.48 20.35
N ASP A 577 19.29 -19.34 19.80
CA ASP A 577 19.50 -19.43 18.36
C ASP A 577 18.21 -19.86 17.62
N LEU A 578 17.48 -20.85 18.15
CA LEU A 578 16.18 -21.28 17.64
C LEU A 578 15.09 -20.20 17.77
N LYS A 579 15.11 -19.39 18.82
CA LYS A 579 14.21 -18.22 18.93
C LYS A 579 14.49 -17.22 17.81
N ASN A 580 15.77 -16.94 17.55
CA ASN A 580 16.17 -15.96 16.54
C ASN A 580 16.02 -16.49 15.12
N ASN A 581 16.10 -17.82 14.95
CA ASN A 581 15.90 -18.51 13.69
C ASN A 581 14.99 -19.75 13.87
N PRO A 582 13.66 -19.56 13.93
CA PRO A 582 12.73 -20.65 14.23
C PRO A 582 12.48 -21.59 13.05
N PHE A 583 12.99 -21.29 11.85
CA PHE A 583 12.75 -22.04 10.62
C PHE A 583 13.72 -23.21 10.40
N ARG A 584 14.05 -23.96 11.45
CA ARG A 584 15.02 -25.05 11.32
C ARG A 584 14.41 -26.26 10.62
N ARG A 585 15.07 -26.65 9.53
CA ARG A 585 14.97 -28.01 9.00
C ARG A 585 15.96 -28.88 9.77
N ILE A 586 15.47 -29.98 10.33
CA ILE A 586 16.27 -30.88 11.17
C ILE A 586 16.27 -32.29 10.60
N LYS A 587 17.36 -33.01 10.86
CA LYS A 587 17.56 -34.41 10.53
C LYS A 587 17.91 -35.20 11.79
N ILE A 588 17.26 -36.34 11.96
CA ILE A 588 17.48 -37.26 13.08
C ILE A 588 17.66 -38.66 12.53
N TYR A 589 18.79 -39.32 12.83
CA TYR A 589 19.02 -40.71 12.48
C TYR A 589 18.38 -41.65 13.52
N GLY A 590 17.60 -42.61 13.02
CA GLY A 590 17.06 -43.73 13.80
C GLY A 590 17.52 -45.07 13.24
N ALA A 591 17.11 -46.16 13.89
CA ALA A 591 17.48 -47.51 13.49
C ALA A 591 17.01 -47.92 12.08
N GLN A 592 15.95 -47.27 11.57
CA GLN A 592 15.32 -47.57 10.28
C GLN A 592 15.70 -46.57 9.16
N GLY A 593 16.56 -45.59 9.45
CA GLY A 593 16.94 -44.54 8.50
C GLY A 593 16.96 -43.15 9.14
N ALA A 594 17.05 -42.11 8.32
CA ALA A 594 16.99 -40.73 8.79
C ALA A 594 15.59 -40.13 8.56
N MET A 595 15.04 -39.49 9.58
CA MET A 595 13.89 -38.59 9.40
C MET A 595 14.40 -37.17 9.14
N VAL A 596 13.77 -36.46 8.20
CA VAL A 596 14.00 -35.04 7.95
C VAL A 596 12.67 -34.33 8.11
N GLY A 597 12.65 -33.25 8.88
CA GLY A 597 11.43 -32.49 9.13
C GLY A 597 11.70 -31.04 9.48
N TYR A 598 10.64 -30.27 9.63
CA TYR A 598 10.66 -28.86 9.95
C TYR A 598 10.17 -28.66 11.37
N LEU A 599 10.90 -27.85 12.13
CA LEU A 599 10.52 -27.55 13.50
C LEU A 599 9.27 -26.64 13.51
N LYS A 600 8.15 -27.15 14.02
CA LYS A 600 6.90 -26.39 14.19
C LYS A 600 6.90 -25.58 15.47
N GLY A 601 7.36 -26.20 16.56
CA GLY A 601 7.42 -25.51 17.84
C GLY A 601 8.28 -26.21 18.87
N LEU A 602 8.65 -25.45 19.89
CA LEU A 602 9.36 -25.92 21.08
C LEU A 602 8.59 -25.47 22.31
N ARG A 603 8.51 -26.33 23.31
CA ARG A 603 7.99 -26.01 24.63
C ARG A 603 8.96 -26.50 25.69
N PHE A 604 9.37 -25.60 26.58
CA PHE A 604 10.24 -25.95 27.69
C PHE A 604 9.90 -25.15 28.94
N LYS A 605 10.23 -25.71 30.10
CA LYS A 605 10.14 -24.99 31.38
C LYS A 605 11.52 -24.48 31.76
N SER A 606 11.61 -23.19 32.10
CA SER A 606 12.82 -22.59 32.66
C SER A 606 12.58 -22.18 34.10
N SER A 607 13.53 -22.50 34.98
CA SER A 607 13.53 -22.12 36.39
C SER A 607 14.86 -21.47 36.77
N ILE A 608 14.98 -21.07 38.04
CA ILE A 608 16.25 -20.59 38.58
C ILE A 608 17.32 -21.71 38.64
N GLN A 609 16.92 -22.98 38.60
CA GLN A 609 17.83 -24.13 38.68
C GLN A 609 18.37 -24.55 37.31
N GLY A 610 17.63 -24.26 36.23
CA GLY A 610 18.02 -24.69 34.88
C GLY A 610 16.87 -24.64 33.88
N VAL A 611 17.14 -25.15 32.69
CA VAL A 611 16.13 -25.39 31.66
C VAL A 611 15.79 -26.88 31.68
N ALA A 612 14.51 -27.21 31.72
CA ALA A 612 14.02 -28.59 31.63
C ALA A 612 14.18 -29.13 30.21
N LEU A 613 13.94 -30.44 30.04
CA LEU A 613 13.88 -31.07 28.73
C LEU A 613 12.88 -30.35 27.82
N THR A 614 13.25 -30.19 26.54
CA THR A 614 12.46 -29.44 25.57
C THR A 614 11.60 -30.40 24.77
N GLU A 615 10.29 -30.19 24.81
CA GLU A 615 9.36 -30.86 23.90
C GLU A 615 9.40 -30.13 22.55
N ALA A 616 9.64 -30.87 21.47
CA ALA A 616 9.72 -30.35 20.12
C ALA A 616 8.68 -31.02 19.24
N THR A 617 7.89 -30.19 18.56
CA THR A 617 6.94 -30.62 17.53
C THR A 617 7.59 -30.40 16.17
N ILE A 618 7.64 -31.46 15.36
CA ILE A 618 8.38 -31.54 14.10
C ILE A 618 7.42 -32.05 13.04
N VAL A 619 7.31 -31.36 11.91
CA VAL A 619 6.50 -31.82 10.77
C VAL A 619 7.43 -32.51 9.77
N ILE A 620 7.14 -33.77 9.45
CA ILE A 620 7.86 -34.55 8.44
C ILE A 620 6.99 -34.72 7.20
N VAL A 621 7.61 -34.71 6.02
CA VAL A 621 6.92 -34.88 4.73
C VAL A 621 7.48 -36.10 4.02
#